data_AF-A0A9W6X5A2-F1
#
_entry.id   AF-A0A9W6X5A2-F1
#
_cell.length_a   1.000
_cell.length_b   1.000
_cell.length_c   1.000
_cell.angle_alpha   90.00
_cell.angle_beta   90.00
_cell.angle_gamma   90.00
#
_symmetry.space_group_name_H-M   'P 1'
#
loop_
_entity.id
_entity.type
_entity.pdbx_description
1 polymer ?
#
loop_
_entity_poly.entity_id
_entity_poly.type
_entity_poly.pdbx_seq_one_letter_code
_entity_poly.pdbx_strand_id
1 'polypeptide(L)'
;MRCFNGSSFINSMDFKEFGGKGPTESLYDFSVLSDEALALAAALDASDAICQSGNNEWGSTTNIVTGTAQEVLNVIKMFNLSVAPQMVRELELGVEQADKCDTTWNMITITRLFQCPTTEGDADFSKIPAVDLSVFPDYTECCPVVANDDSLVGSKIALATNGVDLLSVVPEILTLFPYSFTSSLPEVSRVVSTSNTHYAATTVVQPLLRAYYGACRVRTVNTTGIYIEDTCDINKRWEIYGLMIHSPDDIPLCSTGGICIHNYYNSLWEWVNYMTADQPDRIGMNLNTFRSRYADTVSISVLPGIVVMQLLLMGVISLYQVMSHKRSVLLTQVWAYRCQNDAARFPSTTQSATTPAPYPSTHLMSPSSKTRTRFTQQQKLRLIKKAESSPAAKYEDLALWSKVEFGLRRHLGKATISRIISGRIALLRQPHESPQMMLIQLTY
;
A
#
# COMPACT_ATOMS: atom_id res chain seq x y z
N MET A 1 -11.54 23.54 14.32
CA MET A 1 -10.53 23.54 13.21
C MET A 1 -9.84 24.90 12.97
N ARG A 2 -8.73 25.18 13.66
CA ARG A 2 -7.77 26.23 13.25
C ARG A 2 -7.06 25.80 11.95
N CYS A 3 -7.78 25.77 10.83
CA CYS A 3 -7.21 25.55 9.49
C CYS A 3 -6.83 26.87 8.80
N PHE A 4 -7.21 28.01 9.38
CA PHE A 4 -6.99 29.35 8.82
C PHE A 4 -6.07 30.18 9.72
N ASN A 5 -4.78 29.84 9.72
CA ASN A 5 -3.72 30.79 10.09
C ASN A 5 -2.35 30.32 9.56
N GLY A 6 -2.21 30.19 8.23
CA GLY A 6 -0.93 29.86 7.59
C GLY A 6 -0.42 28.42 7.81
N SER A 7 -1.17 27.57 8.51
CA SER A 7 -0.94 26.13 8.57
C SER A 7 -1.49 25.47 7.31
N SER A 8 -0.64 25.33 6.29
CA SER A 8 -0.90 24.48 5.14
C SER A 8 -1.36 23.09 5.57
N PHE A 9 -2.28 22.46 4.82
CA PHE A 9 -2.73 21.06 4.98
C PHE A 9 -1.60 19.98 5.04
N ILE A 10 -0.34 20.38 4.90
CA ILE A 10 0.82 19.56 4.56
C ILE A 10 1.45 18.89 5.80
N ASN A 11 1.02 19.17 7.04
CA ASN A 11 1.51 18.41 8.20
C ASN A 11 0.84 17.03 8.27
N SER A 12 1.56 15.99 7.82
CA SER A 12 1.05 14.62 7.78
C SER A 12 0.70 14.03 9.15
N MET A 13 1.27 14.53 10.25
CA MET A 13 0.93 14.03 11.59
C MET A 13 -0.47 14.48 12.03
N ASP A 14 -0.75 15.78 11.98
CA ASP A 14 -2.05 16.35 12.37
C ASP A 14 -3.17 15.79 11.47
N PHE A 15 -2.87 15.63 10.17
CA PHE A 15 -3.78 15.03 9.20
C PHE A 15 -4.08 13.55 9.51
N LYS A 16 -3.06 12.76 9.87
CA LYS A 16 -3.22 11.35 10.26
C LYS A 16 -4.05 11.17 11.51
N GLU A 17 -3.85 12.05 12.51
CA GLU A 17 -4.65 12.04 13.73
C GLU A 17 -6.13 12.32 13.41
N PHE A 18 -6.40 13.28 12.51
CA PHE A 18 -7.75 13.62 12.12
C PHE A 18 -8.44 12.52 11.30
N GLY A 19 -7.81 12.06 10.21
CA GLY A 19 -8.40 11.06 9.32
C GLY A 19 -8.54 9.66 9.95
N GLY A 20 -7.86 9.41 11.08
CA GLY A 20 -8.02 8.18 11.87
C GLY A 20 -9.16 8.21 12.88
N LYS A 21 -9.88 9.33 13.05
CA LYS A 21 -11.03 9.43 13.96
C LYS A 21 -12.24 8.68 13.40
N GLY A 22 -13.04 8.11 14.30
CA GLY A 22 -14.31 7.48 13.93
C GLY A 22 -15.38 8.52 13.53
N PRO A 23 -16.52 8.08 12.99
CA PRO A 23 -17.61 8.95 12.52
C PRO A 23 -18.49 9.50 13.66
N THR A 24 -17.89 9.81 14.81
CA THR A 24 -18.63 10.33 15.98
C THR A 24 -18.45 11.84 16.05
N GLU A 25 -19.54 12.59 15.91
CA GLU A 25 -19.55 14.07 15.85
C GLU A 25 -18.76 14.71 16.99
N SER A 26 -18.89 14.20 18.23
CA SER A 26 -18.19 14.71 19.41
C SER A 26 -16.67 14.57 19.38
N LEU A 27 -16.11 13.80 18.44
CA LEU A 27 -14.67 13.71 18.21
C LEU A 27 -14.12 14.89 17.40
N TYR A 28 -14.99 15.72 16.84
CA TYR A 28 -14.68 16.83 15.96
C TYR A 28 -15.08 18.16 16.60
N ASP A 29 -14.27 19.18 16.33
CA ASP A 29 -14.52 20.55 16.76
C ASP A 29 -14.93 21.41 15.55
N PHE A 30 -16.25 21.59 15.42
CA PHE A 30 -16.89 22.38 14.37
C PHE A 30 -17.00 23.87 14.72
N SER A 31 -16.61 24.31 15.93
CA SER A 31 -16.79 25.70 16.41
C SER A 31 -16.06 26.77 15.59
N VAL A 32 -15.17 26.34 14.71
CA VAL A 32 -14.38 27.20 13.83
C VAL A 32 -15.01 27.42 12.46
N LEU A 33 -16.02 26.62 12.12
CA LEU A 33 -16.61 26.64 10.80
C LEU A 33 -17.54 27.84 10.78
N SER A 34 -17.50 28.60 9.70
CA SER A 34 -18.45 29.68 9.51
C SER A 34 -19.85 29.10 9.24
N ASP A 35 -20.87 29.92 9.40
CA ASP A 35 -22.25 29.52 9.10
C ASP A 35 -22.39 29.10 7.61
N GLU A 36 -21.64 29.73 6.70
CA GLU A 36 -21.60 29.35 5.29
C GLU A 36 -20.96 27.98 5.08
N ALA A 37 -19.91 27.65 5.82
CA ALA A 37 -19.28 26.33 5.76
C ALA A 37 -20.20 25.23 6.31
N LEU A 38 -20.95 25.52 7.38
CA LEU A 38 -21.97 24.61 7.92
C LEU A 38 -23.15 24.45 6.95
N ALA A 39 -23.58 25.52 6.28
CA ALA A 39 -24.61 25.46 5.25
C ALA A 39 -24.17 24.62 4.04
N LEU A 40 -22.90 24.75 3.61
CA LEU A 40 -22.34 23.90 2.57
C LEU A 40 -22.31 22.43 3.00
N ALA A 41 -21.90 22.12 4.23
CA ALA A 41 -21.91 20.77 4.76
C ALA A 41 -23.32 20.17 4.76
N ALA A 42 -24.32 20.92 5.24
CA ALA A 42 -25.72 20.47 5.22
C ALA A 42 -26.26 20.25 3.80
N ALA A 43 -25.82 21.06 2.82
CA ALA A 43 -26.18 20.87 1.42
C ALA A 43 -25.56 19.59 0.84
N LEU A 44 -24.31 19.28 1.20
CA LEU A 44 -23.65 18.04 0.82
C LEU A 44 -24.33 16.82 1.46
N ASP A 45 -24.68 16.88 2.75
CA ASP A 45 -25.39 15.80 3.45
C ASP A 45 -26.80 15.55 2.88
N ALA A 46 -27.43 16.57 2.30
CA ALA A 46 -28.73 16.47 1.64
C ALA A 46 -28.65 16.00 0.17
N SER A 47 -27.43 15.87 -0.37
CA SER A 47 -27.15 15.40 -1.73
C SER A 47 -26.69 13.94 -1.72
N ASP A 48 -26.37 13.39 -2.90
CA ASP A 48 -25.72 12.08 -3.03
C ASP A 48 -24.19 12.16 -2.85
N ALA A 49 -23.66 13.28 -2.33
CA ALA A 49 -22.25 13.45 -2.07
C ALA A 49 -21.76 12.48 -0.99
N ILE A 50 -20.56 11.93 -1.20
CA ILE A 50 -19.93 10.96 -0.31
C ILE A 50 -18.69 11.60 0.31
N CYS A 51 -18.73 11.78 1.63
CA CYS A 51 -17.57 12.20 2.42
C CYS A 51 -17.00 11.00 3.17
N GLN A 52 -15.70 10.72 2.99
CA GLN A 52 -15.00 9.66 3.69
C GLN A 52 -13.68 10.13 4.27
N SER A 53 -13.33 9.58 5.43
CA SER A 53 -12.05 9.72 6.10
C SER A 53 -11.59 8.36 6.58
N GLY A 54 -10.30 8.05 6.47
CA GLY A 54 -9.76 6.81 6.99
C GLY A 54 -8.35 6.51 6.55
N ASN A 55 -7.93 5.28 6.79
CA ASN A 55 -6.70 4.73 6.24
C ASN A 55 -7.06 3.76 5.11
N ASN A 56 -6.46 3.95 3.94
CA ASN A 56 -6.60 3.00 2.85
C ASN A 56 -5.84 1.69 3.14
N GLU A 57 -5.96 0.70 2.25
CA GLU A 57 -5.34 -0.62 2.42
C GLU A 57 -3.80 -0.59 2.53
N TRP A 58 -3.18 0.52 2.10
CA TRP A 58 -1.74 0.75 2.18
C TRP A 58 -1.30 1.46 3.47
N GLY A 59 -2.25 1.80 4.33
CA GLY A 59 -2.00 2.50 5.59
C GLY A 59 -1.82 4.02 5.44
N SER A 60 -2.02 4.56 4.24
CA SER A 60 -2.04 6.01 4.01
C SER A 60 -3.38 6.57 4.45
N THR A 61 -3.34 7.61 5.28
CA THR A 61 -4.54 8.36 5.64
C THR A 61 -5.03 9.14 4.44
N THR A 62 -6.33 9.12 4.23
CA THR A 62 -7.04 9.76 3.13
C THR A 62 -8.32 10.40 3.63
N ASN A 63 -8.64 11.60 3.13
CA ASN A 63 -10.01 12.11 3.15
C ASN A 63 -10.45 12.37 1.72
N ILE A 64 -11.66 11.93 1.37
CA ILE A 64 -12.21 12.07 0.03
C ILE A 64 -13.61 12.69 0.13
N VAL A 65 -13.88 13.62 -0.77
CA VAL A 65 -15.22 14.12 -1.06
C VAL A 65 -15.54 13.72 -2.49
N THR A 66 -16.68 13.06 -2.68
CA THR A 66 -17.21 12.68 -4.00
C THR A 66 -18.54 13.37 -4.20
N GLY A 67 -18.79 13.92 -5.36
CA GLY A 67 -20.06 14.58 -5.69
C GLY A 67 -20.06 15.09 -7.12
N THR A 68 -20.95 16.02 -7.42
CA THR A 68 -20.92 16.75 -8.70
C THR A 68 -19.66 17.63 -8.79
N ALA A 69 -19.25 17.98 -10.02
CA ALA A 69 -18.14 18.91 -10.25
C ALA A 69 -18.33 20.24 -9.49
N GLN A 70 -19.58 20.73 -9.44
CA GLN A 70 -19.91 21.99 -8.78
C GLN A 70 -19.79 21.90 -7.25
N GLU A 71 -20.24 20.79 -6.65
CA GLU A 71 -20.10 20.56 -5.21
C GLU A 71 -18.64 20.52 -4.79
N VAL A 72 -17.80 19.77 -5.52
CA VAL A 72 -16.36 19.73 -5.26
C VAL A 72 -15.72 21.11 -5.42
N LEU A 73 -16.11 21.87 -6.45
CA LEU A 73 -15.61 23.23 -6.66
C LEU A 73 -16.02 24.18 -5.53
N ASN A 74 -17.25 24.04 -5.01
CA ASN A 74 -17.74 24.81 -3.88
C ASN A 74 -16.93 24.52 -2.62
N VAL A 75 -16.59 23.25 -2.34
CA VAL A 75 -15.72 22.87 -1.21
C VAL A 75 -14.34 23.52 -1.36
N ILE A 76 -13.73 23.44 -2.54
CA ILE A 76 -12.41 24.05 -2.80
C ILE A 76 -12.43 25.56 -2.56
N LYS A 77 -13.45 26.24 -3.08
CA LYS A 77 -13.59 27.70 -2.96
C LYS A 77 -13.93 28.13 -1.53
N MET A 78 -14.87 27.45 -0.86
CA MET A 78 -15.29 27.73 0.51
C MET A 78 -14.12 27.64 1.49
N PHE A 79 -13.31 26.60 1.37
CA PHE A 79 -12.19 26.36 2.28
C PHE A 79 -10.85 26.88 1.77
N ASN A 80 -10.83 27.60 0.64
CA ASN A 80 -9.62 28.10 0.00
C ASN A 80 -8.52 27.02 -0.09
N LEU A 81 -8.90 25.83 -0.55
CA LEU A 81 -8.00 24.67 -0.58
C LEU A 81 -6.91 24.87 -1.63
N SER A 82 -5.69 24.51 -1.29
CA SER A 82 -4.54 24.60 -2.20
C SER A 82 -4.58 23.48 -3.24
N VAL A 83 -5.40 23.63 -4.27
CA VAL A 83 -5.50 22.74 -5.43
C VAL A 83 -4.72 23.30 -6.61
N ALA A 84 -4.05 22.43 -7.37
CA ALA A 84 -3.27 22.85 -8.54
C ALA A 84 -4.16 23.62 -9.53
N PRO A 85 -3.72 24.76 -10.10
CA PRO A 85 -4.60 25.63 -10.89
C PRO A 85 -5.12 24.89 -12.13
N GLN A 86 -4.29 24.01 -12.68
CA GLN A 86 -4.70 23.12 -13.75
C GLN A 86 -5.88 22.22 -13.37
N MET A 87 -5.84 21.58 -12.19
CA MET A 87 -6.93 20.71 -11.71
C MET A 87 -8.19 21.51 -11.39
N VAL A 88 -8.04 22.74 -10.88
CA VAL A 88 -9.19 23.66 -10.70
C VAL A 88 -9.82 23.97 -12.06
N ARG A 89 -9.01 24.24 -13.08
CA ARG A 89 -9.54 24.51 -14.43
C ARG A 89 -10.16 23.27 -15.08
N GLU A 90 -9.59 22.09 -14.88
CA GLU A 90 -10.18 20.81 -15.30
C GLU A 90 -11.56 20.62 -14.65
N LEU A 91 -11.69 20.91 -13.36
CA LEU A 91 -12.96 20.84 -12.62
C LEU A 91 -13.98 21.88 -13.10
N GLU A 92 -13.56 23.13 -13.34
CA GLU A 92 -14.43 24.18 -13.90
C GLU A 92 -14.96 23.78 -15.27
N LEU A 93 -14.12 23.24 -16.14
CA LEU A 93 -14.56 22.71 -17.42
C LEU A 93 -15.50 21.50 -17.25
N GLY A 94 -15.31 20.69 -16.21
CA GLY A 94 -16.24 19.63 -15.82
C GLY A 94 -17.62 20.16 -15.44
N VAL A 95 -17.69 21.31 -14.78
CA VAL A 95 -18.97 22.02 -14.51
C VAL A 95 -19.58 22.55 -15.81
N GLU A 96 -18.79 23.26 -16.62
CA GLU A 96 -19.25 23.86 -17.89
C GLU A 96 -19.73 22.82 -18.91
N GLN A 97 -19.23 21.58 -18.81
CA GLN A 97 -19.44 20.51 -19.78
C GLN A 97 -20.09 19.26 -19.18
N ALA A 98 -20.85 19.41 -18.09
CA ALA A 98 -21.51 18.29 -17.40
C ALA A 98 -22.34 17.42 -18.36
N ASP A 99 -23.00 18.02 -19.35
CA ASP A 99 -23.82 17.29 -20.33
C ASP A 99 -23.02 16.44 -21.33
N LYS A 100 -21.70 16.65 -21.46
CA LYS A 100 -20.86 15.91 -22.43
C LYS A 100 -20.33 14.60 -21.88
N CYS A 101 -20.11 14.54 -20.57
CA CYS A 101 -19.54 13.39 -19.89
C CYS A 101 -20.12 13.31 -18.50
N ASP A 102 -21.15 12.47 -18.33
CA ASP A 102 -21.81 12.28 -17.06
C ASP A 102 -20.90 11.47 -16.14
N THR A 103 -20.35 12.14 -15.13
CA THR A 103 -19.41 11.58 -14.16
C THR A 103 -19.44 12.38 -12.87
N THR A 104 -19.32 11.68 -11.75
CA THR A 104 -19.00 12.23 -10.45
C THR A 104 -17.54 12.65 -10.38
N TRP A 105 -17.23 13.58 -9.48
CA TRP A 105 -15.91 14.13 -9.26
C TRP A 105 -15.45 13.86 -7.84
N ASN A 106 -14.17 13.57 -7.71
CA ASN A 106 -13.51 13.31 -6.44
C ASN A 106 -12.52 14.41 -6.13
N MET A 107 -12.47 14.78 -4.87
CA MET A 107 -11.36 15.47 -4.26
C MET A 107 -10.76 14.56 -3.19
N ILE A 108 -9.52 14.14 -3.38
CA ILE A 108 -8.77 13.35 -2.41
C ILE A 108 -7.67 14.19 -1.78
N THR A 109 -7.56 14.09 -0.47
CA THR A 109 -6.37 14.47 0.30
C THR A 109 -5.70 13.20 0.77
N ILE A 110 -4.40 13.04 0.49
CA ILE A 110 -3.65 11.83 0.81
C ILE A 110 -2.24 12.18 1.26
N THR A 111 -1.72 11.43 2.24
CA THR A 111 -0.29 11.49 2.55
C THR A 111 0.51 10.80 1.45
N ARG A 112 1.38 11.55 0.76
CA ARG A 112 2.30 11.07 -0.27
C ARG A 112 3.75 11.17 0.19
N LEU A 113 4.62 10.37 -0.39
CA LEU A 113 6.06 10.55 -0.29
C LEU A 113 6.56 11.58 -1.32
N PHE A 114 7.44 12.47 -0.86
CA PHE A 114 8.18 13.42 -1.66
C PHE A 114 9.67 13.09 -1.60
N GLN A 115 10.35 13.18 -2.73
CA GLN A 115 11.78 12.98 -2.85
C GLN A 115 12.47 14.34 -2.92
N CYS A 116 13.51 14.53 -2.11
CA CYS A 116 14.21 15.80 -1.94
C CYS A 116 15.70 15.59 -2.25
N PRO A 117 16.29 16.34 -3.20
CA PRO A 117 17.73 16.32 -3.42
C PRO A 117 18.45 16.74 -2.14
N THR A 118 19.41 15.93 -1.70
CA THR A 118 20.22 16.18 -0.49
C THR A 118 21.60 16.73 -0.84
N THR A 119 22.18 16.20 -1.93
CA THR A 119 23.51 16.53 -2.42
C THR A 119 23.40 16.80 -3.92
N GLU A 120 24.13 17.82 -4.39
CA GLU A 120 24.22 18.13 -5.82
C GLU A 120 24.81 16.94 -6.60
N GLY A 121 24.16 16.57 -7.72
CA GLY A 121 24.64 15.51 -8.60
C GLY A 121 24.49 14.10 -8.04
N ASP A 122 23.75 13.91 -6.93
CA ASP A 122 23.51 12.61 -6.31
C ASP A 122 22.08 12.15 -6.54
N ALA A 123 21.88 10.87 -6.86
CA ALA A 123 20.57 10.26 -6.99
C ALA A 123 19.98 9.80 -5.64
N ASP A 124 20.74 9.84 -4.53
CA ASP A 124 20.26 9.41 -3.20
C ASP A 124 19.38 10.47 -2.52
N PHE A 125 18.18 10.65 -3.07
CA PHE A 125 17.20 11.63 -2.57
C PHE A 125 16.62 11.19 -1.22
N SER A 126 16.47 12.15 -0.30
CA SER A 126 15.73 11.95 0.95
C SER A 126 14.24 11.83 0.68
N LYS A 127 13.52 11.07 1.52
CA LYS A 127 12.07 10.91 1.40
C LYS A 127 11.33 11.55 2.56
N ILE A 128 10.29 12.32 2.28
CA ILE A 128 9.49 13.03 3.27
C ILE A 128 8.00 12.78 3.01
N PRO A 129 7.21 12.35 4.02
CA PRO A 129 5.77 12.23 3.88
C PRO A 129 5.09 13.58 4.08
N ALA A 130 4.34 14.03 3.08
CA ALA A 130 3.56 15.27 3.10
C ALA A 130 2.16 15.03 2.51
N VAL A 131 1.20 15.86 2.90
CA VAL A 131 -0.17 15.75 2.37
C VAL A 131 -0.28 16.52 1.07
N ASP A 132 -0.92 15.91 0.08
CA ASP A 132 -1.22 16.50 -1.22
C ASP A 132 -2.70 16.29 -1.56
N LEU A 133 -3.24 17.21 -2.35
CA LEU A 133 -4.65 17.23 -2.74
C LEU A 133 -4.76 17.03 -4.26
N SER A 134 -5.61 16.10 -4.68
CA SER A 134 -5.87 15.81 -6.10
C SER A 134 -7.36 15.85 -6.38
N VAL A 135 -7.72 16.33 -7.56
CA VAL A 135 -9.11 16.37 -8.04
C VAL A 135 -9.17 15.64 -9.37
N PHE A 136 -10.16 14.78 -9.55
CA PHE A 136 -10.35 14.00 -10.78
C PHE A 136 -11.78 13.45 -10.89
N PRO A 137 -12.31 13.24 -12.10
CA PRO A 137 -13.58 12.54 -12.31
C PRO A 137 -13.46 11.04 -12.00
N ASP A 138 -14.57 10.39 -11.65
CA ASP A 138 -14.68 8.93 -11.52
C ASP A 138 -14.27 8.26 -12.84
N TYR A 139 -14.83 8.76 -13.95
CA TYR A 139 -14.45 8.35 -15.30
C TYR A 139 -13.34 9.26 -15.81
N THR A 140 -12.14 8.72 -15.85
CA THR A 140 -10.91 9.45 -16.18
C THR A 140 -10.88 9.96 -17.62
N GLU A 141 -11.61 9.30 -18.52
CA GLU A 141 -11.86 9.76 -19.89
C GLU A 141 -12.69 11.06 -19.98
N CYS A 142 -13.44 11.39 -18.92
CA CYS A 142 -14.15 12.66 -18.81
C CYS A 142 -13.25 13.82 -18.38
N CYS A 143 -11.97 13.56 -18.03
CA CYS A 143 -11.06 14.60 -17.59
C CYS A 143 -10.71 15.55 -18.76
N PRO A 144 -11.03 16.84 -18.68
CA PRO A 144 -10.73 17.79 -19.75
C PRO A 144 -9.22 17.96 -19.94
N VAL A 145 -8.78 18.17 -21.19
CA VAL A 145 -7.38 18.49 -21.47
C VAL A 145 -7.12 19.97 -21.21
N VAL A 146 -6.32 20.25 -20.20
CA VAL A 146 -5.91 21.63 -19.84
C VAL A 146 -4.39 21.75 -19.94
N ALA A 147 -3.92 22.70 -20.75
CA ALA A 147 -2.50 23.04 -20.84
C ALA A 147 -2.04 23.65 -19.51
N ASN A 148 -0.90 23.20 -18.99
CA ASN A 148 -0.36 23.67 -17.72
C ASN A 148 0.77 24.68 -17.93
N ASP A 149 0.46 25.79 -18.60
CA ASP A 149 1.42 26.84 -18.97
C ASP A 149 1.17 28.16 -18.20
N ASP A 150 1.93 29.19 -18.54
CA ASP A 150 1.89 30.49 -17.86
C ASP A 150 0.59 31.29 -18.13
N SER A 151 -0.29 30.82 -19.02
CA SER A 151 -1.64 31.41 -19.16
C SER A 151 -2.55 31.11 -17.98
N LEU A 152 -2.22 30.06 -17.20
CA LEU A 152 -3.01 29.58 -16.08
C LEU A 152 -2.56 30.18 -14.75
N VAL A 153 -1.25 30.27 -14.53
CA VAL A 153 -0.64 30.93 -13.37
C VAL A 153 0.77 31.39 -13.73
N GLY A 154 1.13 32.61 -13.35
CA GLY A 154 2.46 33.15 -13.59
C GLY A 154 3.51 32.46 -12.71
N SER A 155 4.79 32.75 -13.00
CA SER A 155 5.90 32.22 -12.22
C SER A 155 6.82 33.33 -11.69
N LYS A 156 7.41 33.09 -10.52
CA LYS A 156 8.45 33.94 -9.92
C LYS A 156 9.62 33.09 -9.43
N ILE A 157 10.81 33.67 -9.42
CA ILE A 157 11.99 32.99 -8.89
C ILE A 157 11.86 32.85 -7.37
N ALA A 158 12.05 31.62 -6.88
CA ALA A 158 12.08 31.31 -5.45
C ALA A 158 13.52 31.16 -4.94
N LEU A 159 14.37 30.52 -5.75
CA LEU A 159 15.77 30.26 -5.40
C LEU A 159 16.64 30.35 -6.65
N ALA A 160 17.69 31.16 -6.62
CA ALA A 160 18.72 31.17 -7.67
C ALA A 160 19.68 30.00 -7.46
N THR A 161 19.88 29.18 -8.49
CA THR A 161 20.75 27.98 -8.42
C THR A 161 22.16 28.23 -8.96
N ASN A 162 22.48 29.45 -9.40
CA ASN A 162 23.82 29.89 -9.82
C ASN A 162 24.50 28.97 -10.85
N GLY A 163 23.74 28.41 -11.79
CA GLY A 163 24.24 27.50 -12.83
C GLY A 163 24.04 26.02 -12.53
N VAL A 164 23.61 25.66 -11.32
CA VAL A 164 23.37 24.27 -10.92
C VAL A 164 21.97 23.82 -11.33
N ASP A 165 21.87 22.66 -11.97
CA ASP A 165 20.59 21.99 -12.21
C ASP A 165 20.39 20.87 -11.19
N LEU A 166 19.44 21.11 -10.27
CA LEU A 166 19.11 20.20 -9.17
C LEU A 166 18.48 18.88 -9.63
N LEU A 167 18.02 18.79 -10.89
CA LEU A 167 17.39 17.60 -11.46
C LEU A 167 18.24 16.96 -12.56
N SER A 168 19.51 17.37 -12.69
CA SER A 168 20.45 16.78 -13.65
C SER A 168 20.78 15.31 -13.35
N VAL A 169 20.82 14.93 -12.07
CA VAL A 169 20.98 13.56 -11.60
C VAL A 169 19.82 13.25 -10.65
N VAL A 170 19.05 12.22 -10.97
CA VAL A 170 17.86 11.83 -10.23
C VAL A 170 17.74 10.32 -10.10
N PRO A 171 17.00 9.81 -9.10
CA PRO A 171 16.51 8.44 -9.10
C PRO A 171 15.83 8.08 -10.43
N GLU A 172 16.15 6.91 -10.98
CA GLU A 172 15.57 6.41 -12.24
C GLU A 172 14.04 6.45 -12.22
N ILE A 173 13.42 6.19 -11.07
CA ILE A 173 11.97 6.20 -10.90
C ILE A 173 11.34 7.56 -11.26
N LEU A 174 12.03 8.68 -11.03
CA LEU A 174 11.52 10.03 -11.37
C LEU A 174 11.54 10.31 -12.88
N THR A 175 12.21 9.49 -13.68
CA THR A 175 12.25 9.67 -15.16
C THR A 175 11.08 9.00 -15.87
N LEU A 176 10.26 8.25 -15.15
CA LEU A 176 9.24 7.37 -15.72
C LEU A 176 7.85 8.01 -15.80
N PHE A 177 7.64 9.18 -15.20
CA PHE A 177 6.31 9.77 -14.98
C PHE A 177 6.22 11.22 -15.46
N PRO A 178 5.01 11.70 -15.80
CA PRO A 178 4.83 13.06 -16.27
C PRO A 178 4.73 14.05 -15.11
N TYR A 179 5.45 15.17 -15.22
CA TYR A 179 5.48 16.24 -14.20
C TYR A 179 4.81 17.54 -14.69
N SER A 180 4.29 18.31 -13.74
CA SER A 180 3.56 19.56 -13.96
C SER A 180 4.47 20.79 -14.06
N PHE A 181 5.76 20.61 -14.30
CA PHE A 181 6.74 21.69 -14.32
C PHE A 181 7.82 21.39 -15.36
N THR A 182 8.41 22.45 -15.89
CA THR A 182 9.51 22.34 -16.86
C THR A 182 10.81 22.03 -16.13
N SER A 183 11.57 21.03 -16.59
CA SER A 183 12.88 20.68 -16.03
C SER A 183 13.75 19.92 -17.02
N SER A 184 14.91 19.46 -16.56
CA SER A 184 15.80 18.53 -17.28
C SER A 184 15.35 17.07 -17.22
N LEU A 185 14.30 16.74 -16.46
CA LEU A 185 13.69 15.42 -16.49
C LEU A 185 13.17 15.10 -17.91
N PRO A 186 13.24 13.82 -18.35
CA PRO A 186 12.67 13.42 -19.62
C PRO A 186 11.18 13.78 -19.73
N GLU A 187 10.77 14.30 -20.88
CA GLU A 187 9.36 14.58 -21.14
C GLU A 187 8.59 13.26 -21.30
N VAL A 188 7.62 13.04 -20.41
CA VAL A 188 6.75 11.87 -20.43
C VAL A 188 5.34 12.33 -20.78
N SER A 189 4.73 11.66 -21.77
CA SER A 189 3.33 11.92 -22.13
C SER A 189 2.41 11.55 -20.96
N ARG A 190 1.46 12.44 -20.67
CA ARG A 190 0.32 12.14 -19.78
C ARG A 190 -0.88 11.51 -20.50
N VAL A 191 -0.81 11.34 -21.83
CA VAL A 191 -1.85 10.64 -22.59
C VAL A 191 -1.49 9.16 -22.64
N VAL A 192 -2.43 8.33 -22.19
CA VAL A 192 -2.26 6.88 -22.10
C VAL A 192 -3.34 6.21 -22.94
N SER A 193 -2.95 5.19 -23.71
CA SER A 193 -3.91 4.36 -24.46
C SER A 193 -4.72 3.48 -23.51
N THR A 194 -6.01 3.35 -23.78
CA THR A 194 -6.94 2.61 -22.91
C THR A 194 -7.72 1.54 -23.65
N SER A 195 -8.29 0.62 -22.88
CA SER A 195 -9.28 -0.34 -23.36
C SER A 195 -10.42 -0.45 -22.35
N ASN A 196 -11.65 -0.65 -22.83
CA ASN A 196 -12.84 -0.89 -21.99
C ASN A 196 -13.15 0.26 -21.01
N THR A 197 -13.16 1.49 -21.47
CA THR A 197 -13.64 2.63 -20.68
C THR A 197 -15.17 2.77 -20.78
N HIS A 198 -15.81 3.59 -19.93
CA HIS A 198 -17.27 3.71 -19.86
C HIS A 198 -17.88 4.32 -21.14
N TYR A 199 -17.23 5.34 -21.69
CA TYR A 199 -17.61 6.03 -22.93
C TYR A 199 -16.78 5.61 -24.15
N ALA A 200 -16.09 4.46 -24.07
CA ALA A 200 -15.29 3.87 -25.15
C ALA A 200 -14.20 4.79 -25.72
N ALA A 201 -13.62 5.67 -24.89
CA ALA A 201 -12.41 6.41 -25.23
C ALA A 201 -11.23 5.46 -25.51
N THR A 202 -10.44 5.82 -26.52
CA THR A 202 -9.21 5.09 -26.91
C THR A 202 -7.98 5.57 -26.14
N THR A 203 -8.08 6.73 -25.52
CA THR A 203 -7.02 7.35 -24.71
C THR A 203 -7.63 8.11 -23.55
N VAL A 204 -6.93 8.14 -22.44
CA VAL A 204 -7.26 9.00 -21.29
C VAL A 204 -6.04 9.80 -20.85
N VAL A 205 -6.31 10.76 -19.98
CA VAL A 205 -5.33 11.74 -19.56
C VAL A 205 -5.04 11.53 -18.08
N GLN A 206 -3.81 11.11 -17.77
CA GLN A 206 -3.38 10.90 -16.39
C GLN A 206 -2.94 12.23 -15.73
N PRO A 207 -3.00 12.33 -14.40
CA PRO A 207 -2.62 13.54 -13.68
C PRO A 207 -1.11 13.73 -13.73
N LEU A 208 -0.69 15.00 -13.60
CA LEU A 208 0.72 15.35 -13.54
C LEU A 208 1.23 15.30 -12.10
N LEU A 209 2.41 14.72 -11.93
CA LEU A 209 3.16 14.80 -10.68
C LEU A 209 3.64 16.22 -10.46
N ARG A 210 3.66 16.67 -9.19
CA ARG A 210 3.99 18.05 -8.83
C ARG A 210 5.31 18.09 -8.08
N ALA A 211 5.91 19.27 -8.06
CA ALA A 211 6.99 19.58 -7.13
C ALA A 211 6.64 20.84 -6.36
N TYR A 212 7.26 20.99 -5.19
CA TYR A 212 7.04 22.09 -4.27
C TYR A 212 8.37 22.63 -3.76
N TYR A 213 8.41 23.93 -3.52
CA TYR A 213 9.50 24.61 -2.82
C TYR A 213 8.88 25.61 -1.85
N GLY A 214 9.22 25.52 -0.57
CA GLY A 214 8.67 26.44 0.44
C GLY A 214 7.14 26.39 0.55
N ALA A 215 6.53 25.21 0.33
CA ALA A 215 5.08 24.99 0.23
C ALA A 215 4.38 25.60 -1.01
N CYS A 216 5.13 26.15 -1.96
CA CYS A 216 4.60 26.65 -3.23
C CYS A 216 4.86 25.66 -4.36
N ARG A 217 3.92 25.54 -5.30
CA ARG A 217 4.09 24.64 -6.44
C ARG A 217 5.15 25.20 -7.38
N VAL A 218 5.99 24.29 -7.86
CA VAL A 218 7.07 24.58 -8.80
C VAL A 218 6.51 24.62 -10.21
N ARG A 219 7.00 25.59 -11.00
CA ARG A 219 6.69 25.80 -12.42
C ARG A 219 7.87 25.47 -13.31
N THR A 220 9.09 25.75 -12.85
CA THR A 220 10.32 25.47 -13.59
C THR A 220 11.47 25.19 -12.64
N VAL A 221 12.32 24.22 -13.00
CA VAL A 221 13.61 23.97 -12.36
C VAL A 221 14.66 23.88 -13.46
N ASN A 222 15.68 24.73 -13.40
CA ASN A 222 16.77 24.75 -14.36
C ASN A 222 18.05 25.30 -13.71
N THR A 223 19.06 25.58 -14.53
CA THR A 223 20.34 26.16 -14.10
C THR A 223 20.25 27.61 -13.61
N THR A 224 19.16 28.34 -13.90
CA THR A 224 18.97 29.72 -13.44
C THR A 224 18.29 29.77 -12.07
N GLY A 225 17.36 28.84 -11.80
CA GLY A 225 16.73 28.74 -10.49
C GLY A 225 15.57 27.77 -10.40
N ILE A 226 14.97 27.77 -9.21
CA ILE A 226 13.65 27.19 -8.93
C ILE A 226 12.63 28.31 -9.05
N TYR A 227 11.63 28.12 -9.91
CA TYR A 227 10.51 29.04 -10.12
C TYR A 227 9.24 28.42 -9.56
N ILE A 228 8.49 29.21 -8.81
CA ILE A 228 7.21 28.84 -8.18
C ILE A 228 6.08 29.70 -8.72
N GLU A 229 4.83 29.34 -8.43
CA GLU A 229 3.65 30.17 -8.70
C GLU A 229 3.81 31.59 -8.12
N ASP A 230 3.53 32.62 -8.92
CA ASP A 230 3.68 34.03 -8.55
C ASP A 230 2.76 34.47 -7.39
N THR A 231 1.58 33.86 -7.32
CA THR A 231 0.57 34.05 -6.27
C THR A 231 0.91 33.41 -4.93
N CYS A 232 1.97 32.59 -4.83
CA CYS A 232 2.30 31.86 -3.62
C CYS A 232 3.46 32.48 -2.83
N ASP A 233 3.30 32.63 -1.53
CA ASP A 233 4.35 33.13 -0.63
C ASP A 233 5.08 31.98 0.09
N ILE A 234 6.40 32.05 0.06
CA ILE A 234 7.29 31.01 0.60
C ILE A 234 7.10 30.90 2.11
N ASN A 235 6.83 29.68 2.58
CA ASN A 235 6.78 29.36 3.98
C ASN A 235 8.15 28.86 4.47
N LYS A 236 8.77 29.62 5.38
CA LYS A 236 10.08 29.30 5.99
C LYS A 236 10.14 27.92 6.63
N ARG A 237 9.02 27.39 7.15
CA ARG A 237 8.95 26.03 7.72
C ARG A 237 9.25 24.96 6.68
N TRP A 238 8.85 25.18 5.43
CA TRP A 238 8.98 24.23 4.33
C TRP A 238 10.20 24.50 3.46
N GLU A 239 10.74 25.72 3.51
CA GLU A 239 11.95 26.14 2.79
C GLU A 239 13.17 25.26 3.14
N ILE A 240 13.27 24.79 4.38
CA ILE A 240 14.37 23.93 4.86
C ILE A 240 14.49 22.59 4.13
N TYR A 241 13.41 22.11 3.51
CA TYR A 241 13.40 20.84 2.78
C TYR A 241 13.84 21.01 1.32
N GLY A 242 14.07 22.24 0.88
CA GLY A 242 14.47 22.55 -0.49
C GLY A 242 13.39 22.14 -1.50
N LEU A 243 13.84 21.58 -2.63
CA LEU A 243 12.97 21.09 -3.69
C LEU A 243 12.36 19.74 -3.30
N MET A 244 11.03 19.67 -3.21
CA MET A 244 10.29 18.45 -2.89
C MET A 244 9.53 17.97 -4.12
N ILE A 245 9.85 16.78 -4.62
CA ILE A 245 9.27 16.23 -5.85
C ILE A 245 8.33 15.07 -5.49
N HIS A 246 7.15 14.99 -6.10
CA HIS A 246 6.29 13.83 -5.91
C HIS A 246 7.00 12.53 -6.24
N SER A 247 7.00 11.61 -5.28
CA SER A 247 7.36 10.22 -5.51
C SER A 247 6.18 9.53 -6.22
N PRO A 248 6.44 8.76 -7.28
CA PRO A 248 5.39 7.99 -7.96
C PRO A 248 4.97 6.72 -7.19
N ASP A 249 5.60 6.43 -6.04
CA ASP A 249 5.37 5.22 -5.24
C ASP A 249 3.92 5.08 -4.71
N ASP A 250 3.16 6.20 -4.63
CA ASP A 250 1.84 6.30 -3.97
C ASP A 250 0.71 6.80 -4.89
N ILE A 251 0.90 6.85 -6.22
CA ILE A 251 -0.13 7.31 -7.18
C ILE A 251 -0.33 6.27 -8.27
N PRO A 252 -1.58 5.99 -8.65
CA PRO A 252 -1.86 5.24 -9.85
C PRO A 252 -1.55 5.99 -11.12
N LEU A 253 -0.38 5.74 -11.67
CA LEU A 253 0.07 6.30 -12.93
C LEU A 253 0.66 5.19 -13.79
N CYS A 254 0.53 5.35 -15.10
CA CYS A 254 1.23 4.54 -16.08
C CYS A 254 2.56 5.21 -16.44
N SER A 255 3.64 4.46 -16.30
CA SER A 255 4.96 4.86 -16.78
C SER A 255 5.10 4.68 -18.28
N THR A 256 6.14 5.30 -18.85
CA THR A 256 6.56 5.16 -20.26
C THR A 256 6.83 3.73 -20.71
N GLY A 257 7.11 2.80 -19.78
CA GLY A 257 7.34 1.38 -20.06
C GLY A 257 6.07 0.51 -20.08
N GLY A 258 4.87 1.12 -20.02
CA GLY A 258 3.61 0.38 -19.89
C GLY A 258 3.41 -0.25 -18.51
N ILE A 259 4.28 0.08 -17.54
CA ILE A 259 4.15 -0.36 -16.14
C ILE A 259 3.27 0.67 -15.43
N CYS A 260 2.08 0.25 -15.02
CA CYS A 260 1.18 1.10 -14.24
C CYS A 260 1.22 0.68 -12.77
N ILE A 261 1.57 1.63 -11.90
CA ILE A 261 1.74 1.39 -10.45
C ILE A 261 0.47 1.79 -9.75
N HIS A 262 -0.46 0.86 -9.51
CA HIS A 262 -1.88 1.18 -9.23
C HIS A 262 -2.46 1.87 -10.50
N ASN A 263 -3.63 1.56 -11.02
CA ASN A 263 -4.04 2.17 -12.30
C ASN A 263 -5.52 2.51 -12.32
N TYR A 264 -5.87 3.78 -12.14
CA TYR A 264 -7.25 4.26 -12.23
C TYR A 264 -7.78 4.31 -13.68
N TYR A 265 -6.91 4.22 -14.68
CA TYR A 265 -7.11 4.73 -16.04
C TYR A 265 -7.33 3.65 -17.11
N ASN A 266 -7.61 2.38 -16.74
CA ASN A 266 -7.49 1.28 -17.70
C ASN A 266 -8.46 0.10 -17.49
N SER A 267 -9.63 0.33 -16.89
CA SER A 267 -10.70 -0.68 -16.84
C SER A 267 -12.09 -0.07 -16.63
N LEU A 268 -13.15 -0.85 -16.85
CA LEU A 268 -14.57 -0.48 -16.64
C LEU A 268 -14.91 0.01 -15.22
N TRP A 269 -14.02 -0.18 -14.24
CA TRP A 269 -14.22 0.17 -12.82
C TRP A 269 -13.24 1.25 -12.39
N GLU A 270 -13.18 2.35 -13.13
CA GLU A 270 -12.49 3.58 -12.74
C GLU A 270 -13.19 4.13 -11.48
N TRP A 271 -12.41 4.55 -10.47
CA TRP A 271 -12.80 4.90 -9.10
C TRP A 271 -14.31 4.86 -8.79
N VAL A 272 -14.77 3.84 -8.05
CA VAL A 272 -16.20 3.71 -7.68
C VAL A 272 -16.35 3.65 -6.17
N ASN A 273 -17.04 4.63 -5.61
CA ASN A 273 -17.51 4.58 -4.23
C ASN A 273 -18.89 3.91 -4.16
N TYR A 274 -19.12 3.09 -3.15
CA TYR A 274 -20.42 2.46 -2.91
C TYR A 274 -20.64 2.23 -1.41
N MET A 275 -21.91 2.17 -1.01
CA MET A 275 -22.30 1.78 0.34
C MET A 275 -22.97 0.41 0.27
N THR A 276 -22.58 -0.52 1.15
CA THR A 276 -23.25 -1.81 1.23
C THR A 276 -24.34 -1.77 2.30
N ALA A 277 -25.48 -2.40 2.02
CA ALA A 277 -26.62 -2.39 2.93
C ALA A 277 -26.34 -3.06 4.29
N ASP A 278 -25.32 -3.92 4.36
CA ASP A 278 -24.89 -4.62 5.58
C ASP A 278 -23.90 -3.81 6.44
N GLN A 279 -23.23 -2.78 5.88
CA GLN A 279 -22.29 -1.92 6.59
C GLN A 279 -22.46 -0.46 6.15
N PRO A 280 -23.59 0.19 6.52
CA PRO A 280 -23.88 1.56 6.09
C PRO A 280 -22.87 2.59 6.63
N ASP A 281 -22.21 2.29 7.76
CA ASP A 281 -21.16 3.16 8.33
C ASP A 281 -19.80 3.02 7.64
N ARG A 282 -19.72 2.24 6.55
CA ARG A 282 -18.49 2.06 5.77
C ARG A 282 -18.74 2.32 4.30
N ILE A 283 -17.87 3.14 3.73
CA ILE A 283 -17.83 3.39 2.30
C ILE A 283 -16.88 2.37 1.69
N GLY A 284 -17.44 1.51 0.84
CA GLY A 284 -16.69 0.64 -0.05
C GLY A 284 -16.13 1.47 -1.20
N MET A 285 -14.90 1.17 -1.59
CA MET A 285 -14.25 1.85 -2.69
C MET A 285 -13.55 0.82 -3.55
N ASN A 286 -13.95 0.74 -4.82
CA ASN A 286 -13.27 -0.08 -5.80
C ASN A 286 -12.16 0.75 -6.45
N LEU A 287 -10.94 0.29 -6.22
CA LEU A 287 -9.73 0.84 -6.80
C LEU A 287 -9.13 -0.21 -7.72
N ASN A 288 -8.82 0.15 -8.97
CA ASN A 288 -8.04 -0.73 -9.83
C ASN A 288 -6.59 -0.77 -9.37
N THR A 289 -6.25 -1.81 -8.61
CA THR A 289 -4.91 -2.03 -8.07
C THR A 289 -4.27 -3.19 -8.82
N PHE A 290 -3.60 -2.91 -9.94
CA PHE A 290 -2.75 -3.95 -10.54
C PHE A 290 -1.47 -4.10 -9.71
N ARG A 291 -1.50 -5.06 -8.79
CA ARG A 291 -0.32 -5.90 -8.55
C ARG A 291 -0.11 -6.74 -9.82
N SER A 292 0.91 -6.39 -10.59
CA SER A 292 1.56 -7.20 -11.62
C SER A 292 0.66 -7.81 -12.71
N ARG A 293 0.64 -7.18 -13.89
CA ARG A 293 0.89 -7.92 -15.14
C ARG A 293 2.03 -7.24 -15.88
N TYR A 294 3.17 -7.91 -15.85
CA TYR A 294 4.19 -7.78 -16.89
C TYR A 294 3.52 -7.87 -18.26
N ALA A 295 3.91 -7.01 -19.19
CA ALA A 295 3.94 -7.32 -20.62
C ALA A 295 2.61 -7.77 -21.27
N ASP A 296 1.81 -6.83 -21.75
CA ASP A 296 1.14 -7.00 -23.04
C ASP A 296 1.85 -6.06 -24.03
N THR A 297 3.11 -6.31 -24.37
CA THR A 297 3.46 -6.81 -25.72
C THR A 297 4.70 -7.72 -25.76
N VAL A 298 5.29 -8.10 -24.62
CA VAL A 298 6.41 -9.04 -24.64
C VAL A 298 5.82 -10.44 -24.69
N SER A 299 5.90 -11.07 -25.87
CA SER A 299 5.57 -12.49 -26.06
C SER A 299 6.05 -13.29 -24.84
N ILE A 300 5.12 -13.94 -24.13
CA ILE A 300 5.44 -14.85 -23.03
C ILE A 300 6.62 -15.69 -23.49
N SER A 301 7.79 -15.48 -22.88
CA SER A 301 8.94 -16.31 -23.18
C SER A 301 8.50 -17.71 -22.83
N VAL A 302 8.32 -18.57 -23.83
CA VAL A 302 7.80 -19.94 -23.69
C VAL A 302 8.82 -20.81 -22.94
N LEU A 303 10.03 -20.29 -22.68
CA LEU A 303 11.15 -20.98 -22.05
C LEU A 303 10.83 -21.55 -20.67
N PRO A 304 10.25 -20.81 -19.70
CA PRO A 304 9.92 -21.38 -18.38
C PRO A 304 8.86 -22.48 -18.50
N GLY A 305 7.92 -22.34 -19.43
CA GLY A 305 6.93 -23.38 -19.74
C GLY A 305 7.56 -24.65 -20.33
N ILE A 306 8.50 -24.49 -21.26
CA ILE A 306 9.25 -25.59 -21.88
C ILE A 306 10.13 -26.31 -20.85
N VAL A 307 10.79 -25.57 -19.95
CA VAL A 307 11.62 -26.16 -18.87
C VAL A 307 10.75 -26.99 -17.91
N VAL A 308 9.59 -26.48 -17.50
CA VAL A 308 8.65 -27.23 -16.64
C VAL A 308 8.10 -28.45 -17.38
N MET A 309 7.74 -28.31 -18.65
CA MET A 309 7.28 -29.43 -19.47
C MET A 309 8.38 -30.49 -19.63
N GLN A 310 9.64 -30.10 -19.83
CA GLN A 310 10.78 -31.00 -19.96
C GLN A 310 11.09 -31.73 -18.65
N LEU A 311 10.99 -31.06 -17.49
CA LEU A 311 11.12 -31.70 -16.19
C LEU A 311 10.01 -32.75 -15.95
N LEU A 312 8.77 -32.42 -16.33
CA LEU A 312 7.65 -33.36 -16.23
C LEU A 312 7.80 -34.54 -17.20
N LEU A 313 8.22 -34.31 -18.45
CA LEU A 313 8.43 -35.37 -19.43
C LEU A 313 9.57 -36.29 -19.02
N MET A 314 10.69 -35.75 -18.53
CA MET A 314 11.80 -36.55 -17.99
C MET A 314 11.37 -37.32 -16.74
N GLY A 315 10.54 -36.73 -15.88
CA GLY A 315 9.96 -37.42 -14.72
C GLY A 315 9.05 -38.58 -15.11
N VAL A 316 8.20 -38.42 -16.13
CA VAL A 316 7.34 -39.48 -16.67
C VAL A 316 8.16 -40.58 -17.35
N ILE A 317 9.22 -40.23 -18.09
CA ILE A 317 10.14 -41.20 -18.69
C ILE A 317 10.90 -41.97 -17.60
N SER A 318 11.38 -41.31 -16.54
CA SER A 318 11.99 -41.99 -15.38
C SER A 318 11.01 -42.92 -14.67
N LEU A 319 9.75 -42.51 -14.49
CA LEU A 319 8.70 -43.38 -13.95
C LEU A 319 8.44 -44.59 -14.85
N TYR A 320 8.40 -44.39 -16.17
CA TYR A 320 8.28 -45.49 -17.12
C TYR A 320 9.51 -46.41 -17.13
N GLN A 321 10.73 -45.89 -17.01
CA GLN A 321 11.94 -46.71 -16.90
C GLN A 321 11.97 -47.52 -15.59
N VAL A 322 11.55 -46.93 -14.47
CA VAL A 322 11.43 -47.61 -13.18
C VAL A 322 10.32 -48.68 -13.20
N MET A 323 9.20 -48.42 -13.88
CA MET A 323 8.11 -49.40 -14.02
C MET A 323 8.37 -50.47 -15.10
N SER A 324 9.14 -50.15 -16.15
CA SER A 324 9.52 -51.08 -17.21
C SER A 324 10.58 -52.07 -16.74
N HIS A 325 11.37 -51.73 -15.71
CA HIS A 325 12.29 -52.67 -15.08
C HIS A 325 11.59 -53.47 -13.98
N LYS A 326 10.60 -54.30 -14.37
CA LYS A 326 9.90 -55.29 -13.51
C LYS A 326 10.80 -56.38 -12.88
N ARG A 327 12.11 -56.15 -12.76
CA ARG A 327 13.07 -57.05 -12.11
C ARG A 327 13.82 -56.46 -10.91
N SER A 328 13.74 -55.16 -10.61
CA SER A 328 14.58 -54.57 -9.54
C SER A 328 13.86 -54.40 -8.17
N VAL A 329 12.54 -54.17 -8.15
CA VAL A 329 11.80 -53.93 -6.89
C VAL A 329 11.56 -55.23 -6.09
N LEU A 330 11.43 -56.36 -6.77
CA LEU A 330 11.34 -57.68 -6.12
C LEU A 330 12.68 -58.07 -5.45
N LEU A 331 13.83 -57.69 -6.01
CA LEU A 331 15.15 -58.00 -5.43
C LEU A 331 15.48 -57.11 -4.22
N THR A 332 15.03 -55.85 -4.20
CA THR A 332 15.21 -54.97 -3.02
C THR A 332 14.27 -55.34 -1.87
N GLN A 333 13.05 -55.81 -2.16
CA GLN A 333 12.14 -56.33 -1.14
C GLN A 333 12.59 -57.71 -0.59
N VAL A 334 13.18 -58.58 -1.43
CA VAL A 334 13.79 -59.85 -0.98
C VAL A 334 15.06 -59.62 -0.14
N TRP A 335 15.88 -58.60 -0.46
CA TRP A 335 17.05 -58.24 0.33
C TRP A 335 16.68 -57.58 1.67
N ALA A 336 15.70 -56.68 1.69
CA ALA A 336 15.18 -56.08 2.93
C ALA A 336 14.50 -57.12 3.85
N TYR A 337 13.81 -58.12 3.28
CA TYR A 337 13.20 -59.22 4.02
C TYR A 337 14.24 -60.21 4.59
N ARG A 338 15.40 -60.39 3.93
CA ARG A 338 16.52 -61.21 4.46
C ARG A 338 17.35 -60.49 5.53
N CYS A 339 17.55 -59.17 5.42
CA CYS A 339 18.23 -58.38 6.45
C CYS A 339 17.39 -58.13 7.72
N GLN A 340 16.05 -58.23 7.65
CA GLN A 340 15.17 -58.10 8.83
C GLN A 340 14.96 -59.43 9.58
N ASN A 341 15.21 -60.58 8.95
CA ASN A 341 14.98 -61.90 9.57
C ASN A 341 16.25 -62.57 10.15
N ASP A 342 17.46 -62.03 9.89
CA ASP A 342 18.71 -62.57 10.48
C ASP A 342 19.11 -61.92 11.83
N ALA A 343 18.32 -60.98 12.36
CA ALA A 343 18.62 -60.30 13.64
C ALA A 343 17.85 -60.82 14.88
N ALA A 344 16.99 -61.83 14.74
CA ALA A 344 16.37 -62.51 15.88
C ALA A 344 15.94 -63.93 15.51
N ARG A 345 16.53 -65.04 15.95
CA ARG A 345 17.66 -65.39 16.84
C ARG A 345 17.58 -66.92 16.94
N PHE A 346 18.69 -67.65 17.02
CA PHE A 346 18.73 -68.95 17.71
C PHE A 346 20.09 -69.11 18.40
N PRO A 347 20.19 -69.87 19.52
CA PRO A 347 19.26 -70.92 19.93
C PRO A 347 18.43 -70.51 21.17
N SER A 348 17.19 -70.98 21.36
CA SER A 348 16.92 -72.40 21.56
C SER A 348 15.47 -72.84 21.25
N THR A 349 15.35 -74.11 20.86
CA THR A 349 14.22 -75.05 21.04
C THR A 349 12.98 -74.98 20.12
N THR A 350 13.06 -75.75 19.03
CA THR A 350 12.18 -76.81 18.48
C THR A 350 10.64 -76.85 18.69
N GLN A 351 9.97 -77.20 17.57
CA GLN A 351 8.64 -77.86 17.32
C GLN A 351 7.46 -76.93 16.95
N SER A 352 7.12 -76.86 15.65
CA SER A 352 6.06 -77.60 14.90
C SER A 352 4.64 -77.05 15.15
N ALA A 353 4.07 -76.27 14.22
CA ALA A 353 3.17 -76.71 13.14
C ALA A 353 1.66 -76.63 13.51
N THR A 354 0.85 -76.29 12.49
CA THR A 354 -0.62 -76.46 12.32
C THR A 354 -1.56 -75.23 12.50
N THR A 355 -2.38 -75.01 11.46
CA THR A 355 -3.58 -74.16 11.22
C THR A 355 -4.75 -74.42 12.21
N PRO A 356 -5.98 -73.81 12.18
CA PRO A 356 -6.56 -72.56 11.59
C PRO A 356 -7.40 -71.70 12.62
N ALA A 357 -8.18 -70.70 12.14
CA ALA A 357 -9.04 -69.68 12.83
C ALA A 357 -10.01 -70.17 13.96
N PRO A 358 -10.55 -69.34 14.91
CA PRO A 358 -11.57 -68.27 14.68
C PRO A 358 -11.56 -67.03 15.65
N TYR A 359 -12.45 -66.04 15.40
CA TYR A 359 -12.82 -64.82 16.19
C TYR A 359 -13.21 -65.09 17.69
N PRO A 360 -13.48 -64.11 18.62
CA PRO A 360 -13.66 -62.63 18.53
C PRO A 360 -13.04 -61.76 19.70
N SER A 361 -13.35 -60.45 19.67
CA SER A 361 -13.57 -59.52 20.82
C SER A 361 -12.43 -58.61 21.33
N THR A 362 -12.66 -57.30 21.09
CA THR A 362 -12.43 -56.12 21.95
C THR A 362 -11.13 -56.01 22.77
N HIS A 363 -10.30 -55.00 22.48
CA HIS A 363 -9.82 -54.02 23.47
C HIS A 363 -9.18 -52.78 22.83
N LEU A 364 -9.73 -51.62 23.21
CA LEU A 364 -9.22 -50.24 23.23
C LEU A 364 -8.00 -49.85 22.37
N MET A 365 -8.24 -48.96 21.41
CA MET A 365 -7.24 -48.03 20.87
C MET A 365 -6.78 -47.05 21.98
N SER A 366 -5.47 -47.00 22.25
CA SER A 366 -4.85 -45.88 22.97
C SER A 366 -4.56 -44.72 22.00
N PRO A 367 -4.99 -43.48 22.29
CA PRO A 367 -4.69 -42.32 21.44
C PRO A 367 -3.29 -41.76 21.75
N SER A 368 -2.49 -41.59 20.70
CA SER A 368 -1.24 -40.83 20.71
C SER A 368 -1.55 -39.33 20.92
N SER A 369 -1.29 -38.82 22.13
CA SER A 369 -1.40 -37.38 22.45
C SER A 369 -0.02 -36.70 22.39
N LYS A 370 0.31 -36.08 21.26
CA LYS A 370 1.28 -34.98 21.24
C LYS A 370 0.52 -33.66 21.33
N THR A 371 0.11 -33.28 22.53
CA THR A 371 -0.54 -32.00 22.80
C THR A 371 0.46 -30.86 22.54
N ARG A 372 0.29 -30.16 21.42
CA ARG A 372 1.09 -28.98 21.03
C ARG A 372 0.68 -27.82 21.95
N THR A 373 1.61 -27.28 22.74
CA THR A 373 1.31 -26.11 23.58
C THR A 373 1.04 -24.90 22.69
N ARG A 374 -0.22 -24.46 22.63
CA ARG A 374 -0.66 -23.32 21.81
C ARG A 374 -0.55 -22.05 22.66
N PHE A 375 0.33 -21.12 22.29
CA PHE A 375 0.47 -19.84 22.98
C PHE A 375 -0.66 -18.89 22.58
N THR A 376 -1.19 -18.17 23.56
CA THR A 376 -2.09 -17.04 23.32
C THR A 376 -1.30 -15.87 22.71
N GLN A 377 -2.01 -14.94 22.07
CA GLN A 377 -1.38 -13.76 21.46
C GLN A 377 -0.70 -12.86 22.50
N GLN A 378 -1.34 -12.66 23.66
CA GLN A 378 -0.74 -11.89 24.76
C GLN A 378 0.57 -12.51 25.29
N GLN A 379 0.65 -13.84 25.39
CA GLN A 379 1.88 -14.51 25.82
C GLN A 379 3.02 -14.33 24.80
N LYS A 380 2.71 -14.32 23.49
CA LYS A 380 3.68 -14.04 22.43
C LYS A 380 4.19 -12.60 22.52
N LEU A 381 3.31 -11.63 22.76
CA LEU A 381 3.67 -10.22 22.90
C LEU A 381 4.54 -9.97 24.14
N ARG A 382 4.22 -10.59 25.28
CA ARG A 382 5.07 -10.50 26.49
C ARG A 382 6.46 -11.10 26.28
N LEU A 383 6.55 -12.21 25.54
CA LEU A 383 7.84 -12.81 25.20
C LEU A 383 8.68 -11.89 24.29
N ILE A 384 8.05 -11.24 23.31
CA ILE A 384 8.72 -10.26 22.44
C ILE A 384 9.23 -9.07 23.26
N LYS A 385 8.37 -8.49 24.11
CA LYS A 385 8.74 -7.36 24.99
C LYS A 385 9.89 -7.73 25.94
N LYS A 386 9.90 -8.97 26.47
CA LYS A 386 11.00 -9.46 27.31
C LYS A 386 12.30 -9.58 26.52
N ALA A 387 12.26 -10.10 25.30
CA ALA A 387 13.43 -10.20 24.41
C ALA A 387 13.98 -8.81 24.03
N GLU A 388 13.12 -7.81 23.83
CA GLU A 388 13.52 -6.43 23.54
C GLU A 388 14.13 -5.72 24.77
N SER A 389 13.59 -5.97 25.97
CA SER A 389 14.12 -5.41 27.21
C SER A 389 15.48 -6.02 27.63
N SER A 390 15.92 -7.09 26.97
CA SER A 390 17.19 -7.77 27.27
C SER A 390 17.82 -8.32 25.99
N PRO A 391 18.36 -7.45 25.11
CA PRO A 391 18.83 -7.82 23.77
C PRO A 391 19.96 -8.86 23.76
N ALA A 392 20.69 -9.00 24.88
CA ALA A 392 21.78 -9.96 25.05
C ALA A 392 21.36 -11.29 25.72
N ALA A 393 20.07 -11.48 26.02
CA ALA A 393 19.58 -12.70 26.65
C ALA A 393 19.71 -13.91 25.71
N LYS A 394 20.27 -15.02 26.21
CA LYS A 394 20.38 -16.25 25.42
C LYS A 394 19.00 -16.90 25.27
N TYR A 395 18.84 -17.73 24.24
CA TYR A 395 17.57 -18.43 23.99
C TYR A 395 17.15 -19.31 25.17
N GLU A 396 18.12 -19.88 25.88
CA GLU A 396 17.91 -20.68 27.07
C GLU A 396 17.30 -19.85 28.21
N ASP A 397 17.70 -18.58 28.36
CA ASP A 397 17.19 -17.67 29.38
C ASP A 397 15.74 -17.27 29.10
N LEU A 398 15.40 -17.01 27.83
CA LEU A 398 14.03 -16.75 27.39
C LEU A 398 13.13 -17.99 27.54
N ALA A 399 13.68 -19.19 27.30
CA ALA A 399 12.97 -20.45 27.48
C ALA A 399 12.73 -20.79 28.96
N LEU A 400 13.65 -20.42 29.85
CA LEU A 400 13.48 -20.56 31.30
C LEU A 400 12.47 -19.55 31.83
N TRP A 401 12.62 -18.27 31.45
CA TRP A 401 11.71 -17.21 31.86
C TRP A 401 10.26 -17.48 31.43
N SER A 402 10.05 -17.85 30.16
CA SER A 402 8.69 -18.16 29.65
C SER A 402 8.05 -19.37 30.31
N LYS A 403 8.84 -20.35 30.77
CA LYS A 403 8.33 -21.50 31.52
C LYS A 403 7.78 -21.06 32.88
N VAL A 404 8.51 -20.18 33.57
CA VAL A 404 8.12 -19.65 34.88
C VAL A 404 6.92 -18.70 34.73
N GLU A 405 7.01 -17.73 33.80
CA GLU A 405 6.00 -16.70 33.59
C GLU A 405 4.65 -17.26 33.11
N PHE A 406 4.67 -18.28 32.23
CA PHE A 406 3.45 -18.83 31.64
C PHE A 406 3.05 -20.20 32.21
N GLY A 407 3.72 -20.68 33.27
CA GLY A 407 3.40 -21.95 33.92
C GLY A 407 3.52 -23.18 33.01
N LEU A 408 4.51 -23.19 32.10
CA LEU A 408 4.62 -24.23 31.08
C LEU A 408 5.19 -25.53 31.68
N ARG A 409 4.59 -26.68 31.32
CA ARG A 409 5.10 -28.00 31.74
C ARG A 409 6.46 -28.35 31.12
N ARG A 410 6.85 -27.73 30.00
CA ARG A 410 8.10 -27.96 29.29
C ARG A 410 8.72 -26.64 28.81
N HIS A 411 10.04 -26.63 28.66
CA HIS A 411 10.76 -25.49 28.08
C HIS A 411 10.35 -25.29 26.63
N LEU A 412 10.32 -24.02 26.22
CA LEU A 412 10.14 -23.67 24.83
C LEU A 412 11.34 -24.12 24.00
N GLY A 413 11.07 -24.77 22.87
CA GLY A 413 12.12 -25.08 21.89
C GLY A 413 12.63 -23.81 21.22
N LYS A 414 13.93 -23.76 20.92
CA LYS A 414 14.61 -22.64 20.24
C LYS A 414 13.89 -22.20 18.95
N ALA A 415 13.43 -23.16 18.15
CA ALA A 415 12.68 -22.90 16.92
C ALA A 415 11.34 -22.15 17.16
N THR A 416 10.66 -22.45 18.28
CA THR A 416 9.39 -21.79 18.64
C THR A 416 9.63 -20.34 19.05
N ILE A 417 10.66 -20.09 19.87
CA ILE A 417 11.03 -18.73 20.31
C ILE A 417 11.46 -17.90 19.10
N SER A 418 12.34 -18.44 18.26
CA SER A 418 12.81 -17.77 17.04
C SER A 418 11.65 -17.43 16.08
N ARG A 419 10.68 -18.34 15.91
CA ARG A 419 9.50 -18.08 15.07
C ARG A 419 8.58 -16.98 15.64
N ILE A 420 8.43 -16.91 16.97
CA ILE A 420 7.62 -15.87 17.62
C ILE A 420 8.31 -14.50 17.49
N ILE A 421 9.61 -14.42 17.73
CA ILE A 421 10.38 -13.18 17.59
C ILE A 421 10.41 -12.71 16.13
N SER A 422 10.62 -13.63 15.18
CA SER A 422 10.64 -13.30 13.76
C SER A 422 9.25 -12.87 13.24
N GLY A 423 8.18 -13.40 13.84
CA GLY A 423 6.80 -13.03 13.53
C GLY A 423 6.30 -11.72 14.17
N ARG A 424 7.17 -10.95 14.85
CA ARG A 424 6.79 -9.74 15.62
C ARG A 424 6.03 -8.70 14.81
N ILE A 425 6.43 -8.47 13.54
CA ILE A 425 5.81 -7.46 12.68
C ILE A 425 4.34 -7.81 12.39
N ALA A 426 4.03 -9.10 12.22
CA ALA A 426 2.66 -9.56 12.01
C ALA A 426 1.82 -9.52 13.30
N LEU A 427 2.44 -9.67 14.47
CA LEU A 427 1.75 -9.69 15.76
C LEU A 427 1.48 -8.29 16.33
N LEU A 428 2.34 -7.30 16.02
CA LEU A 428 2.19 -5.90 16.45
C LEU A 428 1.23 -5.09 15.56
N ARG A 429 0.86 -5.60 14.37
CA ARG A 429 -0.07 -4.96 13.43
C ARG A 429 -1.54 -5.30 13.65
N GLN A 430 -1.87 -6.19 14.60
CA GLN A 430 -3.27 -6.48 14.93
C GLN A 430 -3.74 -5.53 16.05
N PRO A 431 -4.91 -4.87 15.92
CA PRO A 431 -5.38 -3.88 16.87
C PRO A 431 -5.58 -4.52 18.25
N HIS A 432 -4.92 -3.95 19.26
CA HIS A 432 -5.08 -4.37 20.64
C HIS A 432 -6.26 -3.59 21.26
N GLU A 433 -7.16 -4.32 21.91
CA GLU A 433 -8.14 -3.78 22.86
C GLU A 433 -7.46 -2.88 23.91
N SER A 434 -8.12 -1.74 24.15
CA SER A 434 -7.89 -0.64 25.12
C SER A 434 -6.58 -0.60 25.93
N PRO A 435 -5.88 0.55 25.90
CA PRO A 435 -5.11 1.02 27.04
C PRO A 435 -5.95 2.01 27.85
N GLN A 436 -6.19 1.62 29.10
CA GLN A 436 -6.61 2.48 30.19
C GLN A 436 -5.75 3.74 30.28
N MET A 437 -6.40 4.81 30.75
CA MET A 437 -5.83 6.07 31.23
C MET A 437 -4.42 5.90 31.82
N MET A 438 -3.50 6.74 31.35
CA MET A 438 -2.42 7.20 32.19
C MET A 438 -2.33 8.72 32.05
N LEU A 439 -2.88 9.39 33.05
CA LEU A 439 -2.67 10.81 33.35
C LEU A 439 -1.18 11.11 33.30
N ILE A 440 -0.77 12.05 32.44
CA ILE A 440 0.44 12.83 32.66
C ILE A 440 0.03 14.29 32.53
N GLN A 441 -0.14 14.94 33.68
CA GLN A 441 -0.08 16.39 33.80
C GLN A 441 1.31 16.85 33.39
N LEU A 442 1.40 17.78 32.44
CA LEU A 442 2.45 18.79 32.44
C LEU A 442 1.86 20.11 31.94
N THR A 443 1.61 21.00 32.90
CA THR A 443 1.82 22.46 32.85
C THR A 443 2.92 22.83 31.83
N TYR A 444 2.76 23.72 30.85
CA TYR A 444 2.26 25.10 30.84
C TYR A 444 1.82 25.48 29.42
#